data_AF-A0A9Q1K414-F1
#
_entry.id   AF-A0A9Q1K414-F1
#
_cell.length_a   1.000
_cell.length_b   1.000
_cell.length_c   1.000
_cell.angle_alpha   90.00
_cell.angle_beta   90.00
_cell.angle_gamma   90.00
#
_symmetry.space_group_name_H-M   'P 1'
#
loop_
_entity.id
_entity.type
_entity.pdbx_description
1 polymer ?
#
loop_
_entity_poly.entity_id
_entity_poly.type
_entity_poly.pdbx_seq_one_letter_code
_entity_poly.pdbx_strand_id
1 'polypeptide(L)'
;MRDTPKLLEVCKNRCLLFDNKTKKKSKKAEQLQKLLKLVDAVVEENGGQPYTHKLRHQEDIDSLRDYTQQEISELKDKMHKAHEEQVNRIAEMVGSKLRDTIERLEQQVAEEQASRKKAEEMALAAQQRSNNEICKLREELKQASRRSCAIL
;
A
#
# COMPACT_ATOMS: atom_id res chain seq x y z
N MET A 1 -62.66 28.16 -10.40
CA MET A 1 -61.68 29.26 -10.22
C MET A 1 -62.21 30.22 -9.15
N ARG A 2 -62.03 29.94 -7.85
CA ARG A 2 -62.64 30.73 -6.75
C ARG A 2 -61.64 31.37 -5.76
N ASP A 3 -60.33 31.24 -5.99
CA ASP A 3 -59.30 31.77 -5.07
C ASP A 3 -58.42 32.86 -5.72
N THR A 4 -58.89 33.52 -6.79
CA THR A 4 -58.13 34.59 -7.44
C THR A 4 -57.85 35.79 -6.54
N PRO A 5 -58.72 36.23 -5.60
CA PRO A 5 -58.43 37.40 -4.76
C PRO A 5 -57.33 37.11 -3.72
N LYS A 6 -57.37 35.93 -3.08
CA LYS A 6 -56.41 35.54 -2.05
C LYS A 6 -55.00 35.38 -2.61
N LEU A 7 -54.87 34.82 -3.81
CA LEU A 7 -53.58 34.70 -4.48
C LEU A 7 -52.99 36.08 -4.83
N LEU A 8 -53.82 37.01 -5.32
CA LEU A 8 -53.38 38.37 -5.61
C LEU A 8 -52.92 39.08 -4.35
N GLU A 9 -53.60 38.90 -3.23
CA GLU A 9 -53.21 39.43 -1.92
C GLU A 9 -51.85 38.90 -1.45
N VAL A 10 -51.63 37.57 -1.50
CA VAL A 10 -50.33 36.94 -1.18
C VAL A 10 -49.22 37.47 -2.10
N CYS A 11 -49.53 37.73 -3.36
CA CYS A 11 -48.62 38.32 -4.32
C CYS A 11 -48.51 39.85 -4.21
N LYS A 12 -49.10 40.50 -3.20
CA LYS A 12 -49.10 41.96 -3.02
C LYS A 12 -49.63 42.73 -4.24
N ASN A 13 -50.62 42.16 -4.90
CA ASN A 13 -51.23 42.66 -6.15
C ASN A 13 -50.23 42.86 -7.31
N ARG A 14 -49.05 42.21 -7.26
CA ARG A 14 -48.12 42.15 -8.38
C ARG A 14 -48.73 41.30 -9.50
N CYS A 15 -49.40 41.95 -10.44
CA CYS A 15 -50.09 41.33 -11.55
C CYS A 15 -49.81 42.10 -12.85
N LEU A 16 -49.71 41.38 -13.97
CA LEU A 16 -49.46 41.98 -15.27
C LEU A 16 -50.21 41.24 -16.38
N LEU A 17 -50.87 41.99 -17.26
CA LEU A 17 -51.56 41.45 -18.43
C LEU A 17 -50.63 41.45 -19.64
N PHE A 18 -50.46 40.28 -20.25
CA PHE A 18 -49.71 40.11 -21.49
C PHE A 18 -50.64 39.80 -22.68
N ASP A 19 -50.64 40.66 -23.68
CA ASP A 19 -51.11 40.32 -25.02
C ASP A 19 -49.99 39.60 -25.78
N ASN A 20 -50.02 38.27 -25.79
CA ASN A 20 -49.04 37.43 -26.49
C ASN A 20 -49.25 37.38 -28.01
N LYS A 21 -50.37 37.93 -28.54
CA LYS A 21 -50.69 37.91 -29.98
C LYS A 21 -50.30 39.20 -30.70
N THR A 22 -49.97 40.26 -29.96
CA THR A 22 -49.56 41.54 -30.56
C THR A 22 -48.33 41.41 -31.46
N LYS A 23 -48.45 41.92 -32.68
CA LYS A 23 -47.33 42.02 -33.63
C LYS A 23 -46.59 43.37 -33.54
N LYS A 24 -47.15 44.34 -32.79
CA LYS A 24 -46.59 45.69 -32.67
C LYS A 24 -45.36 45.68 -31.75
N LYS A 25 -44.18 46.04 -32.29
CA LYS A 25 -42.92 46.12 -31.53
C LYS A 25 -43.02 47.05 -30.33
N SER A 26 -43.68 48.21 -30.48
CA SER A 26 -43.89 49.16 -29.39
C SER A 26 -44.69 48.57 -28.23
N LYS A 27 -45.77 47.84 -28.51
CA LYS A 27 -46.57 47.15 -27.48
C LYS A 27 -45.76 46.06 -26.77
N LYS A 28 -44.94 45.30 -27.50
CA LYS A 28 -44.03 44.31 -26.90
C LYS A 28 -43.03 44.96 -25.95
N ALA A 29 -42.43 46.07 -26.36
CA ALA A 29 -41.48 46.81 -25.53
C ALA A 29 -42.15 47.38 -24.27
N GLU A 30 -43.36 47.94 -24.40
CA GLU A 30 -44.13 48.46 -23.27
C GLU A 30 -44.48 47.36 -22.25
N GLN A 31 -44.92 46.19 -22.72
CA GLN A 31 -45.23 45.04 -21.86
C GLN A 31 -43.98 44.51 -21.14
N LEU A 32 -42.85 44.41 -21.84
CA LEU A 32 -41.58 43.99 -21.24
C LEU A 32 -41.11 45.01 -20.19
N GLN A 33 -41.20 46.31 -20.49
CA GLN A 33 -40.84 47.36 -19.55
C GLN A 33 -41.69 47.32 -18.28
N LYS A 34 -43.00 47.05 -18.40
CA LYS A 34 -43.89 46.87 -17.25
C LYS A 34 -43.48 45.65 -16.40
N LEU A 35 -43.06 44.54 -17.03
CA LEU A 35 -42.57 43.36 -16.32
C LEU A 35 -41.27 43.64 -15.57
N LEU A 36 -40.29 44.28 -16.22
CA LEU A 36 -39.01 44.61 -15.59
C LEU A 36 -39.20 45.51 -14.38
N LYS A 37 -40.07 46.52 -14.46
CA LYS A 37 -40.40 47.37 -13.30
C LYS A 37 -40.94 46.58 -12.10
N LEU A 38 -41.74 45.53 -12.34
CA LEU A 38 -42.22 44.66 -11.27
C LEU A 38 -41.10 43.79 -10.71
N VAL A 39 -40.20 43.28 -11.56
CA VAL A 39 -39.04 42.48 -11.12
C VAL A 39 -38.11 43.34 -10.27
N ASP A 40 -37.78 44.55 -10.72
CA ASP A 40 -36.91 45.48 -9.99
C ASP A 40 -37.50 45.79 -8.61
N ALA A 41 -38.81 46.04 -8.52
CA ALA A 41 -39.48 46.26 -7.23
C ALA A 41 -39.35 45.04 -6.28
N VAL A 42 -39.39 43.82 -6.82
CA VAL A 42 -39.23 42.59 -6.03
C VAL A 42 -37.79 42.39 -5.59
N VAL A 43 -36.82 42.73 -6.43
CA VAL A 43 -35.40 42.68 -6.09
C VAL A 43 -35.10 43.66 -4.96
N GLU A 44 -35.61 44.90 -5.04
CA GLU A 44 -35.48 45.91 -3.99
C GLU A 44 -36.17 45.45 -2.68
N GLU A 45 -37.38 44.91 -2.77
CA GLU A 45 -38.12 44.39 -1.60
C GLU A 45 -37.38 43.22 -0.92
N ASN A 46 -36.67 42.40 -1.71
CA ASN A 46 -35.87 41.28 -1.22
C ASN A 46 -34.42 41.68 -0.83
N GLY A 47 -34.08 42.98 -0.85
CA GLY A 47 -32.72 43.45 -0.52
C GLY A 47 -31.64 42.91 -1.47
N GLY A 48 -32.00 42.70 -2.74
CA GLY A 48 -31.11 42.14 -3.75
C GLY A 48 -30.93 40.62 -3.69
N GLN A 49 -31.53 39.94 -2.69
CA GLN A 49 -31.33 38.51 -2.49
C GLN A 49 -32.29 37.67 -3.35
N PRO A 50 -31.77 36.71 -4.14
CA PRO A 50 -32.61 35.76 -4.84
C PRO A 50 -33.27 34.78 -3.86
N TYR A 51 -34.39 34.20 -4.27
CA TYR A 51 -35.06 33.16 -3.48
C TYR A 51 -34.13 31.95 -3.28
N THR A 52 -33.87 31.61 -2.02
CA THR A 52 -33.11 30.44 -1.61
C THR A 52 -34.01 29.50 -0.81
N HIS A 53 -34.15 28.26 -1.28
CA HIS A 53 -34.89 27.22 -0.57
C HIS A 53 -34.00 26.55 0.48
N LYS A 54 -34.55 26.28 1.67
CA LYS A 54 -33.82 25.77 2.85
C LYS A 54 -33.15 24.40 2.69
N LEU A 55 -33.29 23.70 1.57
CA LEU A 55 -32.61 22.42 1.30
C LEU A 55 -31.08 22.50 1.13
N ARG A 56 -30.46 23.59 1.60
CA ARG A 56 -29.00 23.78 1.68
C ARG A 56 -28.60 23.98 3.14
N HIS A 57 -29.12 23.17 4.04
CA HIS A 57 -28.57 23.11 5.39
C HIS A 57 -27.20 22.44 5.30
N GLN A 58 -26.16 23.23 5.56
CA GLN A 58 -24.75 22.81 5.58
C GLN A 58 -24.53 21.58 6.49
N GLU A 59 -25.34 21.47 7.55
CA GLU A 59 -25.29 20.41 8.57
C GLU A 59 -25.58 19.01 8.02
N ASP A 60 -26.51 18.85 7.07
CA ASP A 60 -26.82 17.56 6.45
C ASP A 60 -25.70 17.06 5.52
N ILE A 61 -24.97 18.00 4.89
CA ILE A 61 -23.83 17.70 4.01
C ILE A 61 -22.62 17.29 4.85
N ASP A 62 -22.37 17.99 5.95
CA ASP A 62 -21.24 17.69 6.84
C ASP A 62 -21.44 16.35 7.57
N SER A 63 -22.65 16.04 8.05
CA SER A 63 -22.94 14.74 8.67
C SER A 63 -22.80 13.57 7.69
N LEU A 64 -23.15 13.75 6.41
CA LEU A 64 -23.00 12.72 5.38
C LEU A 64 -21.52 12.50 5.01
N ARG A 65 -20.74 13.60 4.99
CA ARG A 65 -19.30 13.59 4.72
C ARG A 65 -18.53 12.88 5.83
N ASP A 66 -18.90 13.11 7.08
CA ASP A 66 -18.26 12.45 8.23
C ASP A 66 -18.54 10.95 8.25
N TYR A 67 -19.78 10.53 7.94
CA TYR A 67 -20.15 9.11 7.81
C TYR A 67 -19.34 8.41 6.72
N THR A 68 -19.21 9.03 5.55
CA THR A 68 -18.41 8.47 4.45
C THR A 68 -16.92 8.41 4.78
N GLN A 69 -16.39 9.38 5.52
CA GLN A 69 -14.99 9.41 5.91
C GLN A 69 -14.64 8.32 6.94
N GLN A 70 -15.55 8.02 7.86
CA GLN A 70 -15.39 6.92 8.82
C GLN A 70 -15.37 5.56 8.10
N GLU A 71 -16.31 5.29 7.19
CA GLU A 71 -16.37 4.02 6.44
C GLU A 71 -15.10 3.80 5.59
N ILE A 72 -14.60 4.87 4.95
CA ILE A 72 -13.33 4.82 4.19
C ILE A 72 -12.15 4.50 5.11
N SER A 73 -12.10 5.10 6.30
CA SER A 73 -11.05 4.83 7.29
C SER A 73 -11.09 3.39 7.78
N GLU A 74 -12.26 2.87 8.12
CA GLU A 74 -12.44 1.50 8.59
C GLU A 74 -12.06 0.47 7.53
N LEU A 75 -12.42 0.73 6.26
CA LEU A 75 -12.04 -0.13 5.15
C LEU A 75 -10.52 -0.12 4.92
N LYS A 76 -9.90 1.07 5.01
CA LYS A 76 -8.45 1.23 4.88
C LYS A 76 -7.70 0.46 5.98
N ASP A 77 -8.16 0.56 7.23
CA ASP A 77 -7.55 -0.15 8.35
C ASP A 77 -7.67 -1.67 8.21
N LYS A 78 -8.85 -2.17 7.78
CA LYS A 78 -9.03 -3.60 7.47
C LYS A 78 -8.06 -4.08 6.39
N MET A 79 -7.89 -3.30 5.32
CA MET A 79 -6.91 -3.61 4.27
C MET A 79 -5.47 -3.61 4.78
N HIS A 80 -5.09 -2.61 5.58
CA HIS A 80 -3.72 -2.50 6.12
C HIS A 80 -3.42 -3.66 7.06
N LYS A 81 -4.37 -4.02 7.94
CA LYS A 81 -4.24 -5.16 8.85
C LYS A 81 -4.06 -6.48 8.09
N ALA A 82 -4.87 -6.73 7.06
CA ALA A 82 -4.73 -7.95 6.25
C ALA A 82 -3.37 -8.04 5.53
N HIS A 83 -2.87 -6.91 5.02
CA HIS A 83 -1.56 -6.83 4.39
C HIS A 83 -0.43 -7.06 5.39
N GLU A 84 -0.50 -6.43 6.56
CA GLU A 84 0.48 -6.59 7.65
C GLU A 84 0.54 -8.04 8.13
N GLU A 85 -0.61 -8.69 8.32
CA GLU A 85 -0.67 -10.12 8.66
C GLU A 85 -0.02 -11.01 7.58
N GLN A 86 -0.21 -10.70 6.30
CA GLN A 86 0.42 -11.44 5.20
C GLN A 86 1.94 -11.26 5.21
N VAL A 87 2.42 -10.03 5.42
CA VAL A 87 3.86 -9.75 5.52
C VAL A 87 4.48 -10.49 6.70
N ASN A 88 3.84 -10.49 7.86
CA ASN A 88 4.32 -11.19 9.05
C ASN A 88 4.40 -12.71 8.81
N ARG A 89 3.38 -13.32 8.19
CA ARG A 89 3.39 -14.75 7.82
C ARG A 89 4.55 -15.10 6.88
N ILE A 90 4.82 -14.25 5.90
CA ILE A 90 5.93 -14.46 4.96
C ILE A 90 7.27 -14.33 5.68
N ALA A 91 7.43 -13.29 6.52
CA ALA A 91 8.65 -13.05 7.28
C ALA A 91 8.97 -14.22 8.23
N GLU A 92 7.97 -14.76 8.93
CA GLU A 92 8.14 -15.94 9.78
C GLU A 92 8.58 -17.17 9.00
N MET A 93 7.92 -17.48 7.88
CA MET A 93 8.25 -18.63 7.04
C MET A 93 9.66 -18.55 6.46
N VAL A 94 10.05 -17.37 5.93
CA VAL A 94 11.39 -17.17 5.39
C VAL A 94 12.42 -17.24 6.52
N GLY A 95 12.11 -16.64 7.67
CA GLY A 95 12.96 -16.65 8.85
C GLY A 95 13.24 -18.06 9.37
N SER A 96 12.21 -18.92 9.47
CA SER A 96 12.40 -20.31 9.92
C SER A 96 13.20 -21.13 8.91
N LYS A 97 12.88 -21.05 7.61
CA LYS A 97 13.63 -21.77 6.56
C LYS A 97 15.10 -21.40 6.54
N LEU A 98 15.42 -20.11 6.72
CA LEU A 98 16.80 -19.65 6.79
C LEU A 98 17.52 -20.25 8.00
N ARG A 99 16.90 -20.21 9.19
CA ARG A 99 17.47 -20.85 10.40
C ARG A 99 17.74 -22.33 10.20
N ASP A 100 16.75 -23.08 9.68
CA ASP A 100 16.89 -24.52 9.42
C ASP A 100 18.04 -24.80 8.42
N THR A 101 18.22 -23.94 7.41
CA THR A 101 19.32 -24.09 6.46
C THR A 101 20.68 -23.77 7.07
N ILE A 102 20.76 -22.78 7.97
CA ILE A 102 21.98 -22.41 8.68
C ILE A 102 22.41 -23.57 9.58
N GLU A 103 21.51 -24.10 10.42
CA GLU A 103 21.81 -25.23 11.31
C GLU A 103 22.31 -26.45 10.52
N ARG A 104 21.66 -26.78 9.39
CA ARG A 104 22.10 -27.89 8.53
C ARG A 104 23.49 -27.66 7.95
N LEU A 105 23.81 -26.44 7.52
CA LEU A 105 25.14 -26.11 6.98
C LEU A 105 26.21 -26.13 8.07
N GLU A 106 25.90 -25.62 9.26
CA GLU A 106 26.81 -25.68 10.41
C GLU A 106 27.14 -27.12 10.78
N GLN A 107 26.15 -28.02 10.78
CA GLN A 107 26.36 -29.44 11.02
C GLN A 107 27.26 -30.07 9.93
N GLN A 108 26.99 -29.80 8.66
CA GLN A 108 27.81 -30.32 7.55
C GLN A 108 29.27 -29.85 7.64
N VAL A 109 29.49 -28.59 8.00
CA VAL A 109 30.83 -28.04 8.19
C VAL A 109 31.54 -28.73 9.36
N ALA A 110 30.85 -28.97 10.47
CA ALA A 110 31.43 -29.67 11.62
C ALA A 110 31.81 -31.12 11.28
N GLU A 111 30.96 -31.84 10.56
CA GLU A 111 31.21 -33.21 10.11
C GLU A 111 32.37 -33.32 9.11
N GLU A 112 32.45 -32.38 8.16
CA GLU A 112 33.55 -32.28 7.19
C GLU A 112 34.87 -31.99 7.88
N GLN A 113 34.91 -31.01 8.78
CA GLN A 113 36.10 -30.67 9.55
C GLN A 113 36.60 -31.83 10.41
N ALA A 114 35.69 -32.55 11.08
CA ALA A 114 36.05 -33.73 11.87
C ALA A 114 36.64 -34.85 10.98
N SER A 115 36.02 -35.10 9.83
CA SER A 115 36.48 -36.09 8.86
C SER A 115 37.85 -35.74 8.27
N ARG A 116 38.04 -34.46 7.94
CA ARG A 116 39.30 -33.92 7.40
C ARG A 116 40.44 -34.04 8.41
N LYS A 117 40.21 -33.66 9.67
CA LYS A 117 41.20 -33.78 10.74
C LYS A 117 41.64 -35.24 10.94
N LYS A 118 40.68 -36.16 10.97
CA LYS A 118 40.97 -37.61 11.08
C LYS A 118 41.80 -38.11 9.90
N ALA A 119 41.47 -37.70 8.67
CA ALA A 119 42.24 -38.07 7.48
C ALA A 119 43.67 -37.52 7.52
N GLU A 120 43.86 -36.29 8.00
CA GLU A 120 45.17 -35.66 8.17
C GLU A 120 46.04 -36.40 9.20
N GLU A 121 45.47 -36.75 10.37
CA GLU A 121 46.17 -37.54 11.39
C GLU A 121 46.58 -38.93 10.86
N MET A 122 45.69 -39.60 10.11
CA MET A 122 45.99 -40.88 9.49
C MET A 122 47.09 -40.77 8.42
N ALA A 123 47.05 -39.73 7.59
CA ALA A 123 48.07 -39.47 6.58
C ALA A 123 49.45 -39.22 7.22
N LEU A 124 49.49 -38.41 8.29
CA LEU A 124 50.71 -38.14 9.04
C LEU A 124 51.28 -39.42 9.66
N ALA A 125 50.43 -40.25 10.27
CA ALA A 125 50.84 -41.52 10.86
C ALA A 125 51.38 -42.50 9.80
N ALA A 126 50.73 -42.57 8.63
CA ALA A 126 51.21 -43.39 7.51
C ALA A 126 52.56 -42.89 6.97
N GLN A 127 52.72 -41.57 6.86
CA GLN A 127 53.99 -40.96 6.45
C GLN A 127 55.12 -41.27 7.44
N GLN A 128 54.87 -41.16 8.74
CA GLN A 128 55.86 -41.50 9.77
C GLN A 128 56.28 -42.96 9.72
N ARG A 129 55.33 -43.89 9.51
CA ARG A 129 55.64 -45.32 9.34
C ARG A 129 56.51 -45.58 8.11
N SER A 130 56.14 -45.02 6.96
CA SER A 130 56.93 -45.10 5.72
C SER A 130 58.34 -44.56 5.93
N ASN A 131 58.49 -43.39 6.56
CA ASN A 131 59.80 -42.80 6.85
C ASN A 131 60.66 -43.71 7.74
N ASN A 132 60.06 -44.32 8.76
CA ASN A 132 60.76 -45.26 9.64
C ASN A 132 61.21 -46.52 8.88
N GLU A 133 60.36 -47.06 8.00
CA GLU A 133 60.71 -48.20 7.15
C GLU A 133 61.84 -47.85 6.17
N ILE A 134 61.79 -46.68 5.53
CA ILE A 134 62.87 -46.18 4.66
C ILE A 134 64.18 -46.08 5.45
N CYS A 135 64.16 -45.56 6.67
CA CYS A 135 65.35 -45.50 7.54
C CYS A 135 65.92 -46.90 7.82
N LYS A 136 65.09 -47.86 8.20
CA LYS A 136 65.52 -49.26 8.46
C LYS A 136 66.12 -49.89 7.21
N LEU A 137 65.44 -49.79 6.06
CA LEU A 137 65.93 -50.34 4.80
C LEU A 137 67.27 -49.71 4.38
N ARG A 138 67.46 -48.41 4.60
CA ARG A 138 68.74 -47.73 4.35
C ARG A 138 69.86 -48.25 5.26
N GLU A 139 69.57 -48.53 6.53
CA GLU A 139 70.55 -49.12 7.45
C GLU A 139 70.91 -50.54 7.05
N GLU A 140 69.93 -51.39 6.74
CA GLU A 140 70.13 -52.77 6.29
C GLU A 140 70.97 -52.80 5.01
N LEU A 141 70.65 -51.94 4.04
CA LEU A 141 71.43 -51.81 2.81
C LEU A 141 72.88 -51.43 3.10
N LYS A 142 73.12 -50.46 3.99
CA LYS A 142 74.47 -50.04 4.37
C LYS A 142 75.25 -51.16 5.06
N GLN A 143 74.60 -51.95 5.92
CA GLN A 143 75.22 -53.11 6.57
C GLN A 143 75.56 -54.20 5.55
N ALA A 144 74.65 -54.51 4.63
CA ALA A 144 74.88 -55.49 3.57
C ALA A 144 76.07 -55.08 2.68
N SER A 145 76.15 -53.80 2.28
CA SER A 145 77.29 -53.28 1.53
C SER A 145 78.61 -53.40 2.30
N ARG A 146 78.62 -53.10 3.61
CA ARG A 146 79.80 -53.27 4.47
C ARG A 146 80.24 -54.72 4.55
N ARG A 147 79.30 -55.65 4.74
CA ARG A 147 79.58 -57.10 4.77
C ARG A 147 80.14 -57.60 3.45
N SER A 148 79.58 -57.15 2.32
CA SER A 148 80.08 -57.50 0.99
C SER A 148 81.50 -56.98 0.73
N CYS A 149 81.88 -55.83 1.29
CA CYS A 149 83.22 -55.26 1.16
C CYS A 149 84.26 -55.93 2.07
N ALA A 150 83.83 -56.59 3.15
CA ALA A 150 84.72 -57.28 4.10
C ALA A 150 85.07 -58.73 3.71
N ILE A 151 84.48 -59.26 2.63
CA ILE A 151 84.66 -60.64 2.14
C ILE A 151 85.53 -60.66 0.85
N LEU A 152 85.93 -59.49 0.34
CA LEU A 152 86.92 -59.29 -0.72
C LEU A 152 88.23 -58.79 -0.12
#